data_AF-A0A4R4FDE4-F1
#
_entry.id   AF-A0A4R4FDE4-F1
#
_cell.length_a   1.000
_cell.length_b   1.000
_cell.length_c   1.000
_cell.angle_alpha   90.00
_cell.angle_beta   90.00
_cell.angle_gamma   90.00
#
_symmetry.space_group_name_H-M   'P 1'
#
loop_
_entity.id
_entity.type
_entity.pdbx_description
1 polymer ?
#
loop_
_entity_poly.entity_id
_entity_poly.type
_entity_poly.pdbx_seq_one_letter_code
_entity_poly.pdbx_strand_id
1 'polypeptide(L)'
;MSPYETVVNTETESDGIEVKLESVILDDRQLMITLTQKYPDKMAKQAEKELESIKYNTNNGYAVYVNKNSTFDDMRKELKSSMDNEDLEKIKLPILVAEIYLNDEKVSGMELIHPVEEEDGKVRVVYECELESGKLDMSKETATKIELQDAAGITDGKWTYEFKADWHELMADTTSVTLNQEVSLPDGKKITLTEYKHNEMGTYLYYKGDTKGLTLELRGKNDRGEIVWFRDYGASED
;
A
#
# COMPACT_ATOMS: atom_id res chain seq x y z
N MET A 1 -7.00 -12.25 -13.53
CA MET A 1 -5.65 -12.18 -12.95
C MET A 1 -4.85 -11.30 -13.86
N SER A 2 -4.30 -10.22 -13.32
CA SER A 2 -3.31 -9.41 -14.04
C SER A 2 -2.06 -10.28 -14.28
N PRO A 3 -1.39 -10.18 -15.44
CA PRO A 3 -0.14 -10.93 -15.69
C PRO A 3 0.95 -10.63 -14.65
N TYR A 4 0.86 -9.48 -13.98
CA TYR A 4 1.88 -9.01 -13.05
C TYR A 4 1.77 -9.59 -11.62
N GLU A 5 0.75 -10.42 -11.38
CA GLU A 5 0.51 -10.99 -10.07
C GLU A 5 1.49 -12.13 -9.75
N THR A 6 2.24 -11.99 -8.65
CA THR A 6 2.77 -13.16 -7.96
C THR A 6 1.61 -13.81 -7.21
N VAL A 7 1.09 -14.90 -7.77
CA VAL A 7 0.05 -15.71 -7.11
C VAL A 7 0.67 -16.49 -5.95
N VAL A 8 0.18 -16.23 -4.73
CA VAL A 8 0.65 -16.88 -3.51
C VAL A 8 -0.35 -17.97 -3.08
N ASN A 9 -1.63 -17.62 -2.96
CA ASN A 9 -2.72 -18.50 -2.52
C ASN A 9 -2.43 -19.30 -1.25
N THR A 10 -1.80 -18.65 -0.26
CA THR A 10 -1.52 -19.25 1.05
C THR A 10 -2.56 -18.79 2.05
N GLU A 11 -3.17 -19.73 2.77
CA GLU A 11 -4.15 -19.48 3.82
C GLU A 11 -3.55 -19.77 5.20
N THR A 12 -3.83 -18.88 6.15
CA THR A 12 -3.45 -19.04 7.56
C THR A 12 -4.64 -18.67 8.44
N GLU A 13 -4.74 -19.25 9.63
CA GLU A 13 -5.82 -18.98 10.58
C GLU A 13 -5.22 -18.57 11.93
N SER A 14 -5.78 -17.53 12.53
CA SER A 14 -5.39 -17.03 13.84
C SER A 14 -6.62 -16.44 14.52
N ASP A 15 -6.82 -16.74 15.80
CA ASP A 15 -8.00 -16.31 16.57
C ASP A 15 -9.36 -16.57 15.88
N GLY A 16 -9.45 -17.68 15.12
CA GLY A 16 -10.65 -18.10 14.39
C GLY A 16 -10.94 -17.30 13.12
N ILE A 17 -10.04 -16.40 12.70
CA ILE A 17 -10.16 -15.66 11.44
C ILE A 17 -9.21 -16.30 10.42
N GLU A 18 -9.77 -16.79 9.33
CA GLU A 18 -9.03 -17.32 8.19
C GLU A 18 -8.62 -16.12 7.30
N VAL A 19 -7.33 -16.00 7.00
CA VAL A 19 -6.79 -15.00 6.07
C VAL A 19 -6.04 -15.73 4.98
N LYS A 20 -6.37 -15.43 3.74
CA LYS A 20 -5.73 -15.96 2.55
C LYS A 20 -5.03 -14.84 1.81
N LEU A 21 -3.70 -14.93 1.70
CA LEU A 21 -2.92 -14.12 0.78
C LEU A 21 -3.08 -14.67 -0.63
N GLU A 22 -3.81 -13.95 -1.48
CA GLU A 22 -4.14 -14.41 -2.83
C GLU A 22 -2.99 -14.15 -3.78
N SER A 23 -2.63 -12.88 -3.93
CA SER A 23 -1.57 -12.42 -4.81
C SER A 23 -0.98 -11.10 -4.34
N VAL A 24 0.21 -10.82 -4.87
CA VAL A 24 0.84 -9.50 -4.75
C VAL A 24 1.32 -9.00 -6.11
N ILE A 25 1.39 -7.68 -6.26
CA ILE A 25 2.08 -7.03 -7.37
C ILE A 25 3.12 -6.09 -6.77
N LEU A 26 4.39 -6.32 -7.08
CA LEU A 26 5.49 -5.51 -6.57
C LEU A 26 6.05 -4.63 -7.69
N ASP A 27 6.07 -3.33 -7.45
CA ASP A 27 6.84 -2.35 -8.19
C ASP A 27 7.89 -1.68 -7.29
N ASP A 28 8.82 -0.93 -7.87
CA ASP A 28 9.96 -0.34 -7.13
C ASP A 28 9.59 0.71 -6.06
N ARG A 29 8.32 1.13 -6.00
CA ARG A 29 7.75 2.10 -5.06
C ARG A 29 6.39 1.69 -4.49
N GLN A 30 5.83 0.56 -4.93
CA GLN A 30 4.49 0.17 -4.51
C GLN A 30 4.41 -1.34 -4.39
N LEU A 31 3.74 -1.80 -3.33
CA LEU A 31 3.32 -3.19 -3.20
C LEU A 31 1.79 -3.20 -3.12
N MET A 32 1.15 -3.89 -4.05
CA MET A 32 -0.26 -4.22 -3.94
C MET A 32 -0.42 -5.62 -3.34
N ILE A 33 -1.28 -5.74 -2.33
CA ILE A 33 -1.56 -7.02 -1.65
C ILE A 33 -3.05 -7.30 -1.79
N THR A 34 -3.41 -8.48 -2.28
CA THR A 34 -4.80 -8.95 -2.28
C THR A 34 -4.98 -10.05 -1.24
N LEU A 35 -5.86 -9.81 -0.28
CA LEU A 35 -6.23 -10.76 0.77
C LEU A 35 -7.71 -11.12 0.66
N THR A 36 -8.05 -12.34 1.09
CA THR A 36 -9.42 -12.70 1.48
C THR A 36 -9.44 -13.00 2.98
N GLN A 37 -10.38 -12.40 3.70
CA GLN A 37 -10.57 -12.59 5.14
C GLN A 37 -11.94 -13.22 5.38
N LYS A 38 -12.01 -14.25 6.23
CA LYS A 38 -13.27 -14.88 6.63
C LYS A 38 -13.38 -14.85 8.13
N TYR A 39 -14.48 -14.28 8.61
CA TYR A 39 -14.69 -14.05 10.02
C TYR A 39 -15.55 -15.15 10.66
N PRO A 40 -15.38 -15.41 11.97
CA PRO A 40 -16.29 -16.26 12.72
C PRO A 40 -17.74 -15.78 12.61
N ASP A 41 -18.72 -16.69 12.52
CA ASP A 41 -20.15 -16.39 12.41
C ASP A 41 -20.65 -15.31 13.40
N LYS A 42 -20.15 -15.35 14.64
CA LYS A 42 -20.56 -14.39 15.67
C LYS A 42 -20.10 -12.98 15.34
N MET A 43 -18.87 -12.84 14.85
CA MET A 43 -18.29 -11.57 14.43
C MET A 43 -18.99 -11.08 13.15
N ALA A 44 -19.18 -11.95 12.16
CA ALA A 44 -19.90 -11.62 10.93
C ALA A 44 -21.32 -11.13 11.19
N LYS A 45 -22.07 -11.79 12.10
CA LYS A 45 -23.42 -11.35 12.52
C LYS A 45 -23.40 -9.99 13.21
N GLN A 46 -22.38 -9.71 14.02
CA GLN A 46 -22.24 -8.42 14.68
C GLN A 46 -21.88 -7.31 13.68
N ALA A 47 -21.10 -7.65 12.65
CA ALA A 47 -20.61 -6.75 11.60
C ALA A 47 -21.52 -6.69 10.36
N GLU A 48 -22.71 -7.29 10.37
CA GLU A 48 -23.58 -7.44 9.19
C GLU A 48 -23.79 -6.13 8.42
N LYS A 49 -23.94 -5.00 9.12
CA LYS A 49 -24.08 -3.68 8.49
C LYS A 49 -22.81 -3.20 7.78
N GLU A 50 -21.64 -3.48 8.35
CA GLU A 50 -20.36 -3.15 7.72
C GLU A 50 -20.16 -3.98 6.45
N LEU A 51 -20.36 -5.30 6.55
CA LEU A 51 -20.30 -6.23 5.41
C LEU A 51 -21.28 -5.84 4.30
N GLU A 52 -22.52 -5.50 4.65
CA GLU A 52 -23.52 -5.05 3.68
C GLU A 52 -23.12 -3.71 3.04
N SER A 53 -22.45 -2.82 3.79
CA SER A 53 -21.96 -1.55 3.23
C SER A 53 -20.86 -1.76 2.18
N ILE A 54 -19.97 -2.75 2.37
CA ILE A 54 -18.90 -3.09 1.43
C ILE A 54 -19.48 -3.53 0.08
N LYS A 55 -20.58 -4.30 0.07
CA LYS A 55 -21.25 -4.74 -1.17
C LYS A 55 -21.71 -3.60 -2.07
N TYR A 56 -22.13 -2.47 -1.50
CA TYR A 56 -22.68 -1.34 -2.24
C TYR A 56 -21.75 -0.14 -2.32
N ASN A 57 -20.66 -0.11 -1.55
CA ASN A 57 -19.71 0.99 -1.51
C ASN A 57 -18.26 0.50 -1.35
N THR A 58 -17.54 0.48 -2.47
CA THR A 58 -16.16 -0.01 -2.58
C THR A 58 -15.09 1.00 -2.17
N ASN A 59 -15.47 2.19 -1.68
CA ASN A 59 -14.55 3.33 -1.47
C ASN A 59 -14.28 3.70 0.00
N ASN A 60 -14.62 2.83 0.96
CA ASN A 60 -14.26 3.03 2.37
C ASN A 60 -12.94 2.32 2.65
N GLY A 61 -11.83 3.05 2.73
CA GLY A 61 -10.54 2.49 3.12
C GLY A 61 -9.97 3.13 4.37
N TYR A 62 -8.94 2.48 4.93
CA TYR A 62 -8.15 3.01 6.05
C TYR A 62 -6.77 3.40 5.55
N ALA A 63 -6.20 4.48 6.11
CA ALA A 63 -4.83 4.89 5.83
C ALA A 63 -4.00 4.75 7.12
N VAL A 64 -2.89 4.03 7.04
CA VAL A 64 -1.96 3.84 8.16
C VAL A 64 -0.54 4.04 7.69
N TYR A 65 0.18 4.94 8.35
CA TYR A 65 1.61 5.11 8.11
C TYR A 65 2.43 4.09 8.91
N VAL A 66 3.32 3.39 8.23
CA VAL A 66 4.20 2.36 8.79
C VAL A 66 5.64 2.83 8.68
N ASN A 67 6.29 3.07 9.81
CA ASN A 67 7.73 3.27 9.86
C ASN A 67 8.43 1.92 10.05
N LYS A 68 9.62 1.74 9.45
CA LYS A 68 10.46 0.55 9.67
C LYS A 68 10.80 0.27 11.14
N ASN A 69 10.71 1.27 12.02
CA ASN A 69 10.91 1.13 13.46
C ASN A 69 9.59 1.01 14.25
N SER A 70 8.44 1.24 13.62
CA SER A 70 7.13 1.10 14.26
C SER A 70 6.89 -0.34 14.67
N THR A 71 6.13 -0.53 15.73
CA THR A 71 5.51 -1.80 16.08
C THR A 71 4.02 -1.79 15.69
N PHE A 72 3.35 -2.93 15.70
CA PHE A 72 1.88 -2.98 15.59
C PHE A 72 1.16 -2.11 16.64
N ASP A 73 1.73 -1.94 17.83
CA ASP A 73 1.16 -1.04 18.85
C ASP A 73 1.24 0.43 18.42
N ASP A 74 2.28 0.81 17.66
CA ASP A 74 2.42 2.16 17.13
C ASP A 74 1.48 2.38 15.95
N MET A 75 1.32 1.39 15.05
CA MET A 75 0.32 1.42 13.97
C MET A 75 -1.10 1.54 14.52
N ARG A 76 -1.42 0.83 15.61
CA ARG A 76 -2.70 0.94 16.31
C ARG A 76 -2.93 2.35 16.85
N LYS A 77 -1.91 3.02 17.37
CA LYS A 77 -2.03 4.41 17.81
C LYS A 77 -2.24 5.35 16.63
N GLU A 78 -1.56 5.11 15.52
CA GLU A 78 -1.69 5.90 14.29
C GLU A 78 -3.10 5.81 13.70
N LEU A 79 -3.64 4.59 13.55
CA LEU A 79 -5.02 4.40 13.09
C LEU A 79 -6.03 5.11 14.01
N LYS A 80 -5.81 5.06 15.33
CA LYS A 80 -6.72 5.71 16.29
C LYS A 80 -6.59 7.23 16.30
N SER A 81 -5.43 7.78 15.92
CA SER A 81 -5.21 9.23 15.87
C SER A 81 -5.88 9.85 14.64
N SER A 82 -6.08 9.07 13.57
CA SER A 82 -6.69 9.51 12.31
C SER A 82 -8.21 9.39 12.26
N MET A 83 -8.83 8.78 13.28
CA MET A 83 -10.27 8.52 13.34
C MET A 83 -10.93 9.21 14.55
N ASP A 84 -12.17 9.66 14.37
CA ASP A 84 -13.01 10.12 15.48
C ASP A 84 -13.43 8.95 16.38
N ASN A 85 -13.53 9.18 17.70
CA ASN A 85 -13.89 8.14 18.67
C ASN A 85 -15.22 7.45 18.35
N GLU A 86 -16.22 8.18 17.86
CA GLU A 86 -17.51 7.60 17.48
C GLU A 86 -17.38 6.62 16.30
N ASP A 87 -16.43 6.84 15.39
CA ASP A 87 -16.19 5.95 14.26
C ASP A 87 -15.37 4.72 14.67
N LEU A 88 -14.40 4.90 15.58
CA LEU A 88 -13.70 3.77 16.20
C LEU A 88 -14.66 2.84 16.94
N GLU A 89 -15.64 3.37 17.67
CA GLU A 89 -16.65 2.58 18.37
C GLU A 89 -17.58 1.81 17.41
N LYS A 90 -17.72 2.26 16.17
CA LYS A 90 -18.55 1.59 15.18
C LYS A 90 -17.87 0.35 14.60
N ILE A 91 -16.54 0.30 14.53
CA ILE A 91 -15.78 -0.83 13.96
C ILE A 91 -16.11 -2.14 14.69
N LYS A 92 -16.50 -3.18 13.93
CA LYS A 92 -16.78 -4.53 14.43
C LYS A 92 -15.92 -5.61 13.77
N LEU A 93 -15.25 -5.30 12.67
CA LEU A 93 -14.27 -6.18 12.01
C LEU A 93 -12.84 -5.72 12.32
N PRO A 94 -11.87 -6.65 12.35
CA PRO A 94 -10.47 -6.28 12.50
C PRO A 94 -9.98 -5.48 11.28
N ILE A 95 -9.10 -4.52 11.53
CA ILE A 95 -8.37 -3.80 10.50
C ILE A 95 -6.95 -4.31 10.54
N LEU A 96 -6.64 -5.26 9.64
CA LEU A 96 -5.32 -5.87 9.58
C LEU A 96 -4.35 -4.88 8.94
N VAL A 97 -3.36 -4.41 9.69
CA VAL A 97 -2.23 -3.60 9.17
C VAL A 97 -1.05 -4.53 8.91
N ALA A 98 -0.14 -4.14 8.01
CA ALA A 98 0.99 -4.97 7.64
C ALA A 98 2.35 -4.47 8.18
N GLU A 99 3.21 -5.42 8.52
CA GLU A 99 4.66 -5.23 8.52
C GLU A 99 5.21 -5.95 7.30
N ILE A 100 5.75 -5.17 6.36
CA ILE A 100 6.32 -5.68 5.11
C ILE A 100 7.84 -5.72 5.24
N TYR A 101 8.41 -6.86 4.86
CA TYR A 101 9.85 -7.04 4.78
C TYR A 101 10.24 -7.45 3.37
N LEU A 102 11.21 -6.74 2.80
CA LEU A 102 11.80 -7.02 1.51
C LEU A 102 13.28 -7.35 1.73
N ASN A 103 13.71 -8.55 1.33
CA ASN A 103 15.07 -9.05 1.57
C ASN A 103 15.50 -8.94 3.05
N ASP A 104 14.62 -9.36 3.96
CA ASP A 104 14.78 -9.32 5.42
C ASP A 104 14.84 -7.92 6.05
N GLU A 105 14.66 -6.85 5.26
CA GLU A 105 14.58 -5.48 5.76
C GLU A 105 13.12 -5.01 5.82
N LYS A 106 12.70 -4.53 6.99
CA LYS A 106 11.38 -3.90 7.14
C LYS A 106 11.34 -2.58 6.37
N VAL A 107 10.31 -2.38 5.58
CA VAL A 107 10.12 -1.16 4.78
C VAL A 107 9.20 -0.17 5.48
N SER A 108 9.45 1.12 5.26
CA SER A 108 8.51 2.19 5.62
C SER A 108 7.54 2.45 4.45
N GLY A 109 6.35 2.94 4.76
CA GLY A 109 5.37 3.28 3.74
C GLY A 109 4.03 3.74 4.28
N MET A 110 3.16 4.15 3.36
CA MET A 110 1.74 4.36 3.64
C MET A 110 0.95 3.12 3.18
N GLU A 111 0.08 2.60 4.04
CA GLU A 111 -0.85 1.54 3.69
C GLU A 111 -2.25 2.12 3.50
N LEU A 112 -2.79 1.95 2.30
CA LEU A 112 -4.20 2.20 2.01
C LEU A 112 -4.93 0.86 1.94
N ILE A 113 -5.81 0.60 2.89
CA ILE A 113 -6.47 -0.68 3.12
C ILE A 113 -7.91 -0.58 2.63
N HIS A 114 -8.25 -1.29 1.56
CA HIS A 114 -9.53 -1.21 0.87
C HIS A 114 -10.28 -2.54 0.91
N PRO A 115 -11.28 -2.71 1.79
CA PRO A 115 -12.31 -3.73 1.61
C PRO A 115 -13.06 -3.45 0.29
N VAL A 116 -13.00 -4.39 -0.64
CA VAL A 116 -13.50 -4.17 -2.02
C VAL A 116 -14.75 -4.99 -2.35
N GLU A 117 -14.89 -6.18 -1.77
CA GLU A 117 -16.07 -7.03 -2.00
C GLU A 117 -16.33 -7.94 -0.81
N GLU A 118 -17.60 -8.31 -0.63
CA GLU A 118 -18.06 -9.29 0.35
C GLU A 118 -18.94 -10.35 -0.31
N GLU A 119 -18.58 -11.62 -0.15
CA GLU A 119 -19.34 -12.78 -0.63
C GLU A 119 -19.27 -13.91 0.41
N ASP A 120 -20.43 -14.42 0.82
CA ASP A 120 -20.59 -15.56 1.74
C ASP A 120 -19.77 -15.44 3.05
N GLY A 121 -19.73 -14.24 3.63
CA GLY A 121 -19.00 -13.96 4.87
C GLY A 121 -17.48 -13.85 4.70
N LYS A 122 -17.02 -13.82 3.44
CA LYS A 122 -15.62 -13.54 3.08
C LYS A 122 -15.52 -12.12 2.53
N VAL A 123 -14.56 -11.37 3.04
CA VAL A 123 -14.25 -10.03 2.58
C VAL A 123 -12.93 -10.06 1.85
N ARG A 124 -12.94 -9.60 0.60
CA ARG A 124 -11.69 -9.36 -0.12
C ARG A 124 -11.21 -7.96 0.18
N VAL A 125 -9.92 -7.84 0.49
CA VAL A 125 -9.27 -6.59 0.87
C VAL A 125 -8.04 -6.39 0.00
N VAL A 126 -7.92 -5.21 -0.59
CA VAL A 126 -6.76 -4.78 -1.37
C VAL A 126 -5.99 -3.75 -0.58
N TYR A 127 -4.68 -3.95 -0.47
CA TYR A 127 -3.77 -2.99 0.14
C TYR A 127 -3.00 -2.31 -0.99
N GLU A 128 -2.98 -0.99 -0.99
CA GLU A 128 -2.05 -0.19 -1.77
C GLU A 128 -0.98 0.33 -0.81
N CYS A 129 0.18 -0.31 -0.81
CA CYS A 129 1.31 0.07 0.03
C CYS A 129 2.27 0.96 -0.77
N GLU A 130 2.30 2.25 -0.51
CA GLU A 130 3.29 3.17 -1.06
C GLU A 130 4.58 3.03 -0.25
N LEU A 131 5.64 2.50 -0.89
CA LEU A 131 6.91 2.21 -0.24
C LEU A 131 7.80 3.46 -0.26
N GLU A 132 8.22 3.91 0.91
CA GLU A 132 9.18 5.01 1.04
C GLU A 132 10.63 4.57 0.87
N SER A 133 10.87 3.26 0.65
CA SER A 133 12.18 2.77 0.28
C SER A 133 12.69 3.53 -0.95
N GLY A 134 13.97 3.92 -0.96
CA GLY A 134 14.62 4.31 -2.20
C GLY A 134 14.39 3.23 -3.27
N LYS A 135 14.45 3.61 -4.56
CA LYS A 135 14.15 2.73 -5.70
C LYS A 135 14.72 1.32 -5.46
N LEU A 136 13.82 0.33 -5.31
CA LEU A 136 14.21 -1.05 -5.04
C LEU A 136 15.09 -1.59 -6.18
N ASP A 137 16.06 -2.43 -5.83
CA ASP A 137 16.82 -3.17 -6.84
C ASP A 137 15.96 -4.30 -7.40
N MET A 138 15.30 -4.00 -8.51
CA MET A 138 14.40 -4.92 -9.20
C MET A 138 15.14 -5.90 -10.14
N SER A 139 16.46 -6.09 -9.98
CA SER A 139 17.27 -6.95 -10.88
C SER A 139 17.15 -8.46 -10.60
N LYS A 140 16.60 -8.87 -9.46
CA LYS A 140 16.44 -10.27 -9.02
C LYS A 140 15.23 -10.36 -8.12
N GLU A 141 14.53 -11.50 -8.14
CA GLU A 141 13.44 -11.83 -7.18
C GLU A 141 13.70 -11.34 -5.75
N THR A 142 12.65 -10.84 -5.09
CA THR A 142 12.73 -10.27 -3.72
C THR A 142 12.10 -11.26 -2.78
N ALA A 143 12.88 -11.71 -1.80
CA ALA A 143 12.33 -12.44 -0.66
C ALA A 143 11.40 -11.50 0.10
N THR A 144 10.13 -11.89 0.23
CA THR A 144 9.08 -11.04 0.79
C THR A 144 8.47 -11.73 1.99
N LYS A 145 8.37 -11.02 3.10
CA LYS A 145 7.60 -11.43 4.26
C LYS A 145 6.54 -10.38 4.59
N ILE A 146 5.32 -10.83 4.83
CA ILE A 146 4.20 -9.99 5.27
C ILE A 146 3.72 -10.54 6.60
N GLU A 147 3.73 -9.70 7.63
CA GLU A 147 3.12 -10.00 8.92
C GLU A 147 1.91 -9.09 9.11
N LEU A 148 0.78 -9.65 9.51
CA LEU A 148 -0.47 -8.92 9.73
C LEU A 148 -0.88 -9.01 11.19
N GLN A 149 -1.37 -7.89 11.72
CA GLN A 149 -2.06 -7.86 13.01
C GLN A 149 -3.19 -6.82 12.98
N ASP A 150 -4.19 -7.03 13.83
CA ASP A 150 -5.30 -6.10 13.97
C ASP A 150 -4.90 -4.81 14.72
N ALA A 151 -5.20 -3.68 14.08
CA ALA A 151 -5.07 -2.34 14.63
C ALA A 151 -6.36 -1.83 15.30
N ALA A 152 -7.52 -2.44 15.05
CA ALA A 152 -8.78 -2.03 15.68
C ALA A 152 -8.88 -2.49 17.15
N GLY A 153 -8.18 -3.57 17.53
CA GLY A 153 -8.22 -4.15 18.88
C GLY A 153 -9.40 -5.10 19.11
N ILE A 154 -9.91 -5.68 18.02
CA ILE A 154 -10.93 -6.73 17.97
C ILE A 154 -10.33 -8.11 18.20
N THR A 155 -9.06 -8.33 17.81
CA THR A 155 -8.36 -9.63 17.92
C THR A 155 -6.87 -9.44 18.24
N ASP A 156 -6.27 -10.43 18.89
CA ASP A 156 -4.82 -10.54 19.09
C ASP A 156 -4.13 -11.42 18.03
N GLY A 157 -4.90 -11.88 17.02
CA GLY A 157 -4.45 -12.75 15.96
C GLY A 157 -3.26 -12.19 15.17
N LYS A 158 -2.46 -13.10 14.64
CA LYS A 158 -1.28 -12.82 13.82
C LYS A 158 -1.22 -13.78 12.64
N TRP A 159 -0.95 -13.24 11.46
CA TRP A 159 -0.82 -13.99 10.22
C TRP A 159 0.52 -13.64 9.56
N THR A 160 1.25 -14.65 9.10
CA THR A 160 2.58 -14.47 8.52
C THR A 160 2.68 -15.22 7.21
N TYR A 161 3.21 -14.55 6.19
CA TYR A 161 3.43 -15.11 4.86
C TYR A 161 4.87 -14.86 4.45
N GLU A 162 5.54 -15.88 3.95
CA GLU A 162 6.87 -15.79 3.36
C GLU A 162 6.83 -16.39 1.96
N PHE A 163 7.30 -15.63 0.98
CA PHE A 163 7.32 -16.02 -0.42
C PHE A 163 8.38 -15.22 -1.18
N LYS A 164 8.49 -15.45 -2.48
CA LYS A 164 9.31 -14.62 -3.37
C LYS A 164 8.41 -13.91 -4.34
N ALA A 165 8.52 -12.59 -4.39
CA ALA A 165 7.83 -11.78 -5.38
C ALA A 165 8.57 -11.84 -6.72
N ASP A 166 7.81 -12.01 -7.80
CA ASP A 166 8.24 -11.94 -9.20
C ASP A 166 7.52 -10.76 -9.88
N TRP A 167 8.29 -9.86 -10.48
CA TRP A 167 7.83 -8.65 -11.17
C TRP A 167 8.39 -8.57 -12.59
N HIS A 168 8.98 -9.63 -13.12
CA HIS A 168 9.66 -9.59 -14.43
C HIS A 168 8.71 -9.18 -15.55
N GLU A 169 7.45 -9.65 -15.51
CA GLU A 169 6.43 -9.26 -16.49
C GLU A 169 6.07 -7.77 -16.39
N LEU A 170 5.87 -7.24 -15.17
CA LEU A 170 5.59 -5.81 -14.97
C LEU A 170 6.75 -4.94 -15.46
N MET A 171 7.99 -5.35 -15.19
CA MET A 171 9.17 -4.63 -15.67
C MET A 171 9.31 -4.69 -17.19
N ALA A 172 8.98 -5.83 -17.82
CA ALA A 172 9.03 -5.96 -19.27
C ALA A 172 8.04 -4.99 -19.96
N ASP A 173 6.89 -4.77 -19.32
CA ASP A 173 5.85 -3.84 -19.79
C ASP A 173 6.00 -2.41 -19.23
N THR A 174 7.09 -2.14 -18.50
CA THR A 174 7.39 -0.80 -17.97
C THR A 174 8.10 0.05 -19.03
N THR A 175 7.56 1.24 -19.28
CA THR A 175 8.25 2.27 -20.06
C THR A 175 9.06 3.18 -19.13
N SER A 176 10.38 3.23 -19.34
CA SER A 176 11.28 4.17 -18.65
C SER A 176 11.98 5.11 -19.63
N VAL A 177 12.08 6.39 -19.25
CA VAL A 177 12.83 7.42 -19.97
C VAL A 177 13.77 8.10 -18.99
N THR A 178 15.08 7.99 -19.22
CA THR A 178 16.07 8.75 -18.45
C THR A 178 15.89 10.24 -18.74
N LEU A 179 15.83 11.03 -17.67
CA LEU A 179 15.79 12.48 -17.72
C LEU A 179 17.12 13.03 -17.18
N ASN A 180 17.46 14.23 -17.64
CA ASN A 180 18.58 15.00 -17.11
C ASN A 180 18.23 16.49 -17.17
N GLN A 181 17.10 16.83 -16.55
CA GLN A 181 16.54 18.16 -16.61
C GLN A 181 16.57 18.81 -15.24
N GLU A 182 17.23 19.95 -15.15
CA GLU A 182 17.24 20.78 -13.96
C GLU A 182 15.99 21.68 -13.93
N VAL A 183 15.35 21.77 -12.77
CA VAL A 183 14.19 22.63 -12.53
C VAL A 183 14.49 23.49 -11.30
N SER A 184 14.35 24.80 -11.45
CA SER A 184 14.42 25.74 -10.33
C SER A 184 13.07 25.78 -9.59
N LEU A 185 13.12 25.61 -8.28
CA LEU A 185 11.98 25.77 -7.39
C LEU A 185 11.73 27.25 -7.06
N PRO A 186 10.52 27.62 -6.61
CA PRO A 186 10.19 29.01 -6.26
C PRO A 186 11.08 29.63 -5.16
N ASP A 187 11.64 28.82 -4.27
CA ASP A 187 12.56 29.23 -3.21
C ASP A 187 14.02 29.39 -3.68
N GLY A 188 14.27 29.18 -4.98
CA GLY A 188 15.60 29.26 -5.60
C GLY A 188 16.45 27.99 -5.48
N LYS A 189 15.96 26.94 -4.80
CA LYS A 189 16.59 25.62 -4.85
C LYS A 189 16.45 25.01 -6.25
N LYS A 190 17.21 23.96 -6.50
CA LYS A 190 17.20 23.23 -7.77
C LYS A 190 17.00 21.75 -7.50
N ILE A 191 16.19 21.13 -8.34
CA ILE A 191 16.06 19.67 -8.43
C ILE A 191 16.46 19.22 -9.82
N THR A 192 16.92 17.97 -9.94
CA THR A 192 17.19 17.32 -11.22
C THR A 192 16.19 16.20 -11.41
N LEU A 193 15.35 16.28 -12.43
CA LEU A 193 14.51 15.16 -12.87
C LEU A 193 15.40 14.11 -13.51
N THR A 194 15.33 12.86 -13.03
CA THR A 194 16.26 11.78 -13.40
C THR A 194 15.61 10.67 -14.22
N GLU A 195 14.34 10.38 -14.02
CA GLU A 195 13.67 9.30 -14.73
C GLU A 195 12.16 9.54 -14.74
N TYR A 196 11.54 9.29 -15.89
CA TYR A 196 10.11 9.09 -16.02
C TYR A 196 9.85 7.60 -16.19
N LYS A 197 8.84 7.07 -15.49
CA LYS A 197 8.45 5.66 -15.55
C LYS A 197 6.93 5.54 -15.64
N HIS A 198 6.45 4.59 -16.43
CA HIS A 198 5.03 4.27 -16.57
C HIS A 198 4.81 2.76 -16.73
N ASN A 199 3.85 2.21 -15.99
CA ASN A 199 3.36 0.84 -16.08
C ASN A 199 1.89 0.77 -15.57
N GLU A 200 1.34 -0.44 -15.40
CA GLU A 200 -0.03 -0.63 -14.89
C GLU A 200 -0.22 -0.13 -13.45
N MET A 201 0.85 -0.12 -12.64
CA MET A 201 0.80 0.36 -11.24
C MET A 201 0.72 1.88 -11.17
N GLY A 202 1.30 2.58 -12.15
CA GLY A 202 1.14 4.01 -12.24
C GLY A 202 2.19 4.71 -13.07
N THR A 203 2.32 6.01 -12.81
CA THR A 203 3.29 6.87 -13.49
C THR A 203 4.12 7.61 -12.45
N TYR A 204 5.44 7.48 -12.55
CA TYR A 204 6.38 8.03 -11.57
C TYR A 204 7.37 8.97 -12.26
N LEU A 205 7.72 10.05 -11.57
CA LEU A 205 8.76 10.99 -11.97
C LEU A 205 9.80 11.09 -10.86
N TYR A 206 10.95 10.47 -11.07
CA TYR A 206 12.05 10.44 -10.12
C TYR A 206 12.91 11.70 -10.26
N TYR A 207 13.38 12.21 -9.14
CA TYR A 207 14.25 13.38 -9.09
C TYR A 207 15.25 13.31 -7.94
N LYS A 208 16.28 14.16 -8.02
CA LYS A 208 17.27 14.40 -6.97
C LYS A 208 17.27 15.87 -6.57
N GLY A 209 17.38 16.15 -5.28
CA GLY A 209 17.43 17.51 -4.74
C GLY A 209 16.77 17.59 -3.37
N ASP A 210 16.92 18.73 -2.70
CA ASP A 210 16.28 18.97 -1.40
C ASP A 210 14.87 19.53 -1.59
N THR A 211 13.88 18.66 -1.39
CA THR A 211 12.45 19.02 -1.37
C THR A 211 11.82 18.83 0.00
N LYS A 212 12.62 18.77 1.07
CA LYS A 212 12.11 18.49 2.41
C LYS A 212 11.12 19.58 2.84
N GLY A 213 9.95 19.15 3.36
CA GLY A 213 8.88 20.04 3.81
C GLY A 213 8.09 20.73 2.68
N LEU A 214 8.24 20.28 1.43
CA LEU A 214 7.51 20.80 0.28
C LEU A 214 6.60 19.72 -0.31
N THR A 215 5.34 20.06 -0.55
CA THR A 215 4.52 19.34 -1.54
C THR A 215 4.95 19.82 -2.93
N LEU A 216 5.48 18.91 -3.74
CA LEU A 216 5.99 19.24 -5.07
C LEU A 216 4.91 18.97 -6.11
N GLU A 217 4.63 19.95 -6.95
CA GLU A 217 3.81 19.76 -8.15
C GLU A 217 4.55 20.26 -9.39
N LEU A 218 4.90 19.32 -10.27
CA LEU A 218 5.62 19.58 -11.50
C LEU A 218 4.63 19.63 -12.65
N ARG A 219 4.45 20.82 -13.26
CA ARG A 219 3.55 21.03 -14.40
C ARG A 219 4.33 21.27 -15.68
N GLY A 220 3.90 20.64 -16.76
CA GLY A 220 4.41 20.83 -18.12
C GLY A 220 3.28 20.92 -19.14
N LYS A 221 3.65 21.17 -20.40
CA LYS A 221 2.74 21.06 -21.55
C LYS A 221 3.29 20.03 -22.52
N ASN A 222 2.43 19.16 -23.04
CA ASN A 222 2.81 18.28 -24.14
C ASN A 222 2.80 19.05 -25.49
N ASP A 223 3.14 18.36 -26.57
CA ASP A 223 3.17 18.86 -27.95
C ASP A 223 1.79 19.30 -28.48
N ARG A 224 0.71 18.86 -27.83
CA ARG A 224 -0.67 19.27 -28.09
C ARG A 224 -1.11 20.46 -27.23
N GLY A 225 -0.27 20.95 -26.33
CA GLY A 225 -0.56 22.05 -25.41
C GLY A 225 -1.39 21.65 -24.18
N GLU A 226 -1.64 20.36 -23.97
CA GLU A 226 -2.35 19.82 -22.81
C GLU A 226 -1.45 19.91 -21.57
N ILE A 227 -2.04 20.23 -20.41
CA ILE A 227 -1.28 20.29 -19.15
C ILE A 227 -1.07 18.87 -18.65
N VAL A 228 0.20 18.52 -18.46
CA VAL A 228 0.61 17.31 -17.75
C VAL A 228 1.15 17.75 -16.40
N TRP A 229 0.76 17.07 -15.33
CA TRP A 229 1.23 17.39 -13.99
C TRP A 229 1.56 16.12 -13.22
N PHE A 230 2.59 16.23 -12.37
CA PHE A 230 3.01 15.21 -11.41
C PHE A 230 2.95 15.85 -10.04
N ARG A 231 2.45 15.11 -9.05
CA ARG A 231 2.45 15.55 -7.67
C ARG A 231 3.21 14.53 -6.84
N ASP A 232 4.18 15.02 -6.09
CA ASP A 232 4.88 14.28 -5.05
C ASP A 232 4.52 14.93 -3.71
N TYR A 233 3.97 14.15 -2.79
CA TYR A 233 3.58 14.64 -1.47
C TYR A 233 4.80 14.80 -0.54
N GLY A 234 5.99 14.37 -0.98
CA GLY A 234 7.22 14.41 -0.21
C GLY A 234 7.27 13.31 0.84
N ALA A 235 8.47 12.95 1.31
CA ALA A 235 8.61 12.14 2.51
C ALA A 235 8.08 12.94 3.70
N SER A 236 7.09 12.39 4.41
CA SER A 236 6.66 12.92 5.72
C SER A 236 7.84 12.92 6.69
N GLU A 237 7.86 13.89 7.62
CA GLU A 237 8.94 14.01 8.60
C GLU A 237 9.10 12.72 9.43
N ASP A 238 10.35 12.27 9.62
CA ASP A 238 10.75 11.34 10.70
C ASP A 238 10.52 11.97 12.08
#